data_AF-A0A957U5I7-F1
#
_entry.id   AF-A0A957U5I7-F1
#
_cell.length_a   1.000
_cell.length_b   1.000
_cell.length_c   1.000
_cell.angle_alpha   90.00
_cell.angle_beta   90.00
_cell.angle_gamma   90.00
#
_symmetry.space_group_name_H-M   'P 1'
#
loop_
_entity.id
_entity.type
_entity.pdbx_description
1 polymer ?
#
loop_
_entity_poly.entity_id
_entity_poly.type
_entity_poly.pdbx_seq_one_letter_code
_entity_poly.pdbx_strand_id
1 'polypeptide(L)'
;MKPQHPLNGRSLIASLLLAALVLISACSRSGPGLDIYLRTNEAALDQPASVDDRPVRFVVEPGTPARTIGQNLEQAGLIRDATLFEAFVRVNGLDGRLAAGTYTLAPSMTLREVAETMTRPQAAAVSVTIREGWRLEQAADYL
;
A
#
# COMPACT_ATOMS: atom_id res chain seq x y z
N MET A 1 -27.58 67.40 13.92
CA MET A 1 -28.32 66.40 14.71
C MET A 1 -28.42 65.13 13.87
N LYS A 2 -27.94 63.99 14.39
CA LYS A 2 -27.50 62.77 13.67
C LYS A 2 -28.60 62.11 12.80
N PRO A 3 -28.35 61.75 11.53
CA PRO A 3 -29.23 60.86 10.79
C PRO A 3 -29.11 59.41 11.31
N GLN A 4 -30.29 58.80 11.45
CA GLN A 4 -30.50 57.42 11.86
C GLN A 4 -29.83 56.45 10.88
N HIS A 5 -29.24 55.41 11.47
CA HIS A 5 -28.43 54.38 10.84
C HIS A 5 -29.28 53.53 9.86
N PRO A 6 -28.90 53.38 8.57
CA PRO A 6 -29.55 52.41 7.70
C PRO A 6 -29.16 51.00 8.16
N LEU A 7 -30.16 50.18 8.48
CA LEU A 7 -30.01 48.76 8.74
C LEU A 7 -29.54 48.09 7.45
N ASN A 8 -28.22 47.97 7.33
CA ASN A 8 -27.52 47.32 6.25
C ASN A 8 -27.87 45.82 6.22
N GLY A 9 -28.78 45.44 5.32
CA GLY A 9 -29.02 44.07 4.83
C GLY A 9 -27.83 43.45 4.09
N ARG A 10 -26.61 43.80 4.49
CA ARG A 10 -25.33 43.34 3.93
C ARG A 10 -24.52 42.51 4.93
N SER A 11 -24.93 42.45 6.21
CA SER A 11 -24.22 41.71 7.26
C SER A 11 -24.74 40.29 7.52
N LEU A 12 -25.91 39.91 6.99
CA LEU A 12 -26.45 38.54 7.10
C LEU A 12 -25.98 37.62 5.96
N ILE A 13 -25.63 38.20 4.81
CA ILE A 13 -25.19 37.44 3.62
C ILE A 13 -23.69 37.13 3.69
N ALA A 14 -22.91 37.94 4.42
CA ALA A 14 -21.47 37.80 4.53
C ALA A 14 -21.03 36.72 5.55
N SER A 15 -21.86 36.40 6.56
CA SER A 15 -21.57 35.32 7.52
C SER A 15 -21.97 33.94 7.00
N LEU A 16 -22.70 33.86 5.89
CA LEU A 16 -23.11 32.59 5.26
C LEU A 16 -22.13 32.10 4.17
N LEU A 17 -21.03 32.82 3.94
CA LEU A 17 -20.03 32.52 2.91
C LEU A 17 -18.72 31.94 3.45
N LEU A 18 -18.63 31.63 4.75
CA LEU A 18 -17.46 30.97 5.35
C LEU A 18 -17.67 29.46 5.58
N ALA A 19 -18.78 28.88 5.11
CA ALA A 19 -19.09 27.46 5.27
C ALA A 19 -18.80 26.62 4.01
N ALA A 20 -18.00 27.14 3.07
CA ALA A 20 -17.74 26.50 1.76
C ALA A 20 -16.25 26.23 1.48
N LEU A 21 -15.38 26.21 2.51
CA LEU A 21 -13.95 25.91 2.36
C LEU A 21 -13.44 24.83 3.34
N VAL A 22 -14.25 23.81 3.63
CA VAL A 22 -13.76 22.56 4.25
C VAL A 22 -14.27 21.34 3.46
N LEU A 23 -14.40 21.49 2.14
CA LEU A 23 -14.78 20.39 1.22
C LEU A 23 -13.61 19.90 0.36
N ILE A 24 -12.37 20.24 0.72
CA ILE A 24 -11.16 19.77 0.03
C ILE A 24 -10.14 19.23 1.04
N SER A 25 -10.60 18.44 2.02
CA SER A 25 -9.72 17.44 2.62
C SER A 25 -10.04 16.10 1.98
N ALA A 26 -9.38 15.89 0.85
CA ALA A 26 -9.05 14.60 0.27
C ALA A 26 -10.10 13.50 0.53
N CYS A 27 -11.12 13.47 -0.33
CA CYS A 27 -11.61 12.16 -0.76
C CYS A 27 -10.48 11.53 -1.58
N SER A 28 -9.43 11.05 -0.89
CA SER A 28 -8.26 10.38 -1.47
C SER A 28 -8.70 8.99 -1.93
N ARG A 29 -9.59 8.96 -2.93
CA ARG A 29 -9.87 7.92 -3.93
C ARG A 29 -9.78 6.46 -3.46
N SER A 30 -9.97 6.19 -2.18
CA SER A 30 -9.88 4.90 -1.52
C SER A 30 -11.19 4.72 -0.80
N GLY A 31 -12.16 4.15 -1.51
CA GLY A 31 -13.43 3.81 -0.89
C GLY A 31 -13.20 2.87 0.30
N PRO A 32 -14.05 2.90 1.33
CA PRO A 32 -13.91 2.08 2.54
C PRO A 32 -13.93 0.57 2.28
N GLY A 33 -14.23 0.13 1.05
CA GLY A 33 -14.31 -1.28 0.69
C GLY A 33 -12.97 -2.02 0.79
N LEU A 34 -11.85 -1.41 0.40
CA LEU A 34 -10.54 -2.09 0.50
C LEU A 34 -10.07 -2.25 1.95
N ASP A 35 -10.37 -1.29 2.84
CA ASP A 35 -10.03 -1.40 4.28
C ASP A 35 -10.81 -2.55 4.95
N ILE A 36 -12.12 -2.62 4.70
CA ILE A 36 -12.98 -3.70 5.21
C ILE A 36 -12.51 -5.07 4.67
N TYR A 37 -12.14 -5.13 3.39
CA TYR A 37 -11.65 -6.34 2.76
C TYR A 37 -10.33 -6.82 3.37
N LEU A 38 -9.39 -5.89 3.61
CA LEU A 38 -8.11 -6.20 4.25
C LEU A 38 -8.30 -6.76 5.66
N ARG A 39 -9.12 -6.10 6.50
CA ARG A 39 -9.40 -6.53 7.88
C ARG A 39 -10.03 -7.92 7.95
N THR A 40 -10.87 -8.25 6.96
CA THR A 40 -11.54 -9.55 6.91
C THR A 40 -10.58 -10.67 6.49
N ASN A 41 -9.55 -10.34 5.71
CA ASN A 41 -8.60 -11.28 5.12
C ASN A 41 -7.17 -11.15 5.66
N GLU A 42 -7.00 -10.52 6.83
CA GLU A 42 -5.68 -10.24 7.41
C GLU A 42 -4.84 -11.52 7.59
N ALA A 43 -5.49 -12.62 7.97
CA ALA A 43 -4.85 -13.93 8.10
C ALA A 43 -4.27 -14.48 6.78
N ALA A 44 -4.73 -14.00 5.62
CA ALA A 44 -4.20 -14.41 4.32
C ALA A 44 -2.97 -13.61 3.89
N LEU A 45 -2.65 -12.50 4.59
CA LEU A 45 -1.44 -11.72 4.31
C LEU A 45 -0.18 -12.47 4.68
N ASP A 46 -0.24 -13.24 5.77
CA ASP A 46 0.88 -14.02 6.30
C ASP A 46 0.86 -15.47 5.79
N GLN A 47 -0.06 -15.80 4.88
CA GLN A 47 -0.11 -17.10 4.22
C GLN A 47 0.60 -17.02 2.86
N PRO A 48 1.60 -17.86 2.61
CA PRO A 48 2.27 -17.89 1.33
C PRO A 48 1.35 -18.42 0.23
N ALA A 49 1.66 -18.06 -1.01
CA ALA A 49 0.90 -18.53 -2.17
C ALA A 49 1.06 -20.04 -2.40
N SER A 50 2.26 -20.54 -2.14
CA SER A 50 2.62 -21.95 -2.23
C SER A 50 3.77 -22.27 -1.27
N VAL A 51 4.07 -23.55 -1.09
CA VAL A 51 5.30 -24.01 -0.42
C VAL A 51 6.50 -24.06 -1.37
N ASP A 52 6.29 -23.67 -2.63
CA ASP A 52 7.33 -23.64 -3.66
C ASP A 52 8.25 -22.42 -3.48
N ASP A 53 9.52 -22.70 -3.20
CA ASP A 53 10.55 -21.67 -2.97
C ASP A 53 11.36 -21.35 -4.24
N ARG A 54 10.89 -21.78 -5.41
CA ARG A 54 11.60 -21.48 -6.66
C ARG A 54 11.53 -19.98 -6.97
N PRO A 55 12.68 -19.31 -7.10
CA PRO A 55 12.71 -17.89 -7.42
C PRO A 55 12.20 -17.65 -8.84
N VAL A 56 11.21 -16.78 -8.95
CA VAL A 56 10.62 -16.29 -10.20
C VAL A 56 11.06 -14.85 -10.41
N ARG A 57 11.60 -14.58 -11.60
CA ARG A 57 11.92 -13.22 -12.02
C ARG A 57 10.63 -12.48 -12.38
N PHE A 58 10.34 -11.40 -11.66
CA PHE A 58 9.17 -10.56 -11.87
C PHE A 58 9.59 -9.14 -12.25
N VAL A 59 8.94 -8.54 -13.24
CA VAL A 59 9.29 -7.19 -13.74
C VAL A 59 8.11 -6.26 -13.56
N VAL A 60 8.40 -5.09 -13.00
CA VAL A 60 7.44 -4.00 -12.84
C VAL A 60 7.88 -2.82 -13.68
N GLU A 61 7.07 -2.47 -14.68
CA GLU A 61 7.32 -1.33 -15.53
C GLU A 61 7.01 0.00 -14.79
N PRO A 62 7.75 1.08 -15.07
CA PRO A 62 7.46 2.40 -14.53
C PRO A 62 6.01 2.84 -14.77
N GLY A 63 5.36 3.36 -13.74
CA GLY A 63 3.97 3.83 -13.82
C GLY A 63 2.91 2.73 -13.80
N THR A 64 3.29 1.47 -13.60
CA THR A 64 2.31 0.38 -13.43
C THR A 64 1.52 0.59 -12.12
N PRO A 65 0.18 0.62 -12.17
CA PRO A 65 -0.63 0.80 -10.96
C PRO A 65 -0.61 -0.44 -10.07
N ALA A 66 -0.74 -0.26 -8.75
CA ALA A 66 -0.71 -1.35 -7.76
C ALA A 66 -1.71 -2.48 -8.06
N ARG A 67 -2.88 -2.14 -8.61
CA ARG A 67 -3.88 -3.11 -9.08
C ARG A 67 -3.32 -4.04 -10.17
N THR A 68 -2.67 -3.49 -11.18
CA THR A 68 -2.09 -4.27 -12.28
C THR A 68 -0.88 -5.08 -11.81
N ILE A 69 -0.08 -4.53 -10.89
CA ILE A 69 1.00 -5.26 -10.23
C ILE A 69 0.43 -6.50 -9.51
N GLY A 70 -0.61 -6.32 -8.69
CA GLY A 70 -1.27 -7.44 -7.99
C GLY A 70 -1.80 -8.51 -8.95
N GLN A 71 -2.45 -8.10 -10.04
CA GLN A 71 -2.94 -9.03 -11.07
C GLN A 71 -1.80 -9.83 -11.71
N ASN A 72 -0.69 -9.17 -12.03
CA ASN A 72 0.47 -9.84 -12.63
C ASN A 72 1.15 -10.79 -11.63
N LEU A 73 1.22 -10.44 -10.34
CA LEU A 73 1.74 -11.30 -9.29
C LEU A 73 0.87 -12.56 -9.10
N GLU A 74 -0.45 -12.39 -9.11
CA GLU A 74 -1.41 -13.48 -8.99
C GLU A 74 -1.32 -14.43 -10.19
N GLN A 75 -1.25 -13.88 -11.41
CA GLN A 75 -1.04 -14.65 -12.63
C GLN A 75 0.28 -15.41 -12.64
N ALA A 76 1.33 -14.86 -12.02
CA ALA A 76 2.62 -15.51 -11.84
C ALA A 76 2.62 -16.56 -10.71
N GLY A 77 1.51 -16.70 -9.96
CA GLY A 77 1.41 -17.60 -8.81
C GLY A 77 2.24 -17.16 -7.60
N LEU A 78 2.65 -15.88 -7.56
CA LEU A 78 3.45 -15.29 -6.49
C LEU A 78 2.59 -14.83 -5.31
N ILE A 79 1.31 -14.52 -5.57
CA ILE A 79 0.31 -14.21 -4.55
C ILE A 79 -1.00 -14.94 -4.87
N ARG A 80 -1.88 -15.06 -3.87
CA ARG A 80 -3.17 -15.75 -4.03
C ARG A 80 -4.33 -14.83 -4.41
N ASP A 81 -4.19 -13.55 -4.08
CA ASP A 81 -5.27 -12.58 -4.22
C ASP A 81 -4.73 -11.19 -4.60
N ALA A 82 -4.99 -10.79 -5.83
CA ALA A 82 -4.61 -9.47 -6.34
C ALA A 82 -5.31 -8.30 -5.62
N THR A 83 -6.54 -8.50 -5.18
CA THR A 83 -7.35 -7.48 -4.49
C THR A 83 -6.82 -7.25 -3.09
N LEU A 84 -6.40 -8.31 -2.39
CA LEU A 84 -5.78 -8.22 -1.08
C LEU A 84 -4.44 -7.49 -1.14
N PHE A 85 -3.64 -7.73 -2.19
CA PHE A 85 -2.40 -7.00 -2.41
C PHE A 85 -2.66 -5.51 -2.64
N GLU A 86 -3.62 -5.18 -3.51
CA GLU A 86 -4.03 -3.79 -3.72
C GLU A 86 -4.51 -3.15 -2.40
N ALA A 87 -5.31 -3.87 -1.62
CA ALA A 87 -5.80 -3.41 -0.32
C ALA A 87 -4.67 -3.10 0.64
N PHE A 88 -3.76 -4.06 0.80
CA PHE A 88 -2.61 -3.94 1.68
C PHE A 88 -1.75 -2.74 1.31
N VAL A 89 -1.37 -2.63 0.04
CA VAL A 89 -0.49 -1.56 -0.45
C VAL A 89 -1.15 -0.19 -0.28
N ARG A 90 -2.45 -0.06 -0.58
CA ARG A 90 -3.15 1.22 -0.50
C ARG A 90 -3.44 1.65 0.93
N VAL A 91 -3.89 0.74 1.79
CA VAL A 91 -4.18 1.03 3.21
C VAL A 91 -2.90 1.40 3.96
N ASN A 92 -1.78 0.75 3.64
CA ASN A 92 -0.48 1.05 4.24
C ASN A 92 0.25 2.24 3.57
N GLY A 93 -0.34 2.89 2.55
CA GLY A 93 0.29 4.00 1.84
C GLY A 93 1.60 3.61 1.11
N LEU A 94 1.71 2.34 0.73
CA LEU A 94 2.86 1.78 0.00
C LEU A 94 2.69 1.93 -1.52
N ASP A 95 1.50 2.31 -2.00
CA ASP A 95 1.17 2.45 -3.42
C ASP A 95 2.11 3.42 -4.15
N GLY A 96 2.41 4.57 -3.55
CA GLY A 96 3.38 5.53 -4.07
C GLY A 96 4.84 5.16 -3.83
N ARG A 97 5.11 4.07 -3.09
CA ARG A 97 6.46 3.59 -2.76
C ARG A 97 6.87 2.37 -3.56
N LEU A 98 5.96 1.75 -4.30
CA LEU A 98 6.29 0.64 -5.18
C LEU A 98 7.26 1.12 -6.27
N ALA A 99 8.47 0.57 -6.24
CA ALA A 99 9.49 0.92 -7.21
C ALA A 99 9.31 0.07 -8.48
N ALA A 100 9.51 0.70 -9.63
CA ALA A 100 9.68 -0.04 -10.88
C ALA A 100 11.05 -0.72 -10.88
N GLY A 101 11.13 -1.93 -11.45
CA GLY A 101 12.35 -2.72 -11.41
C GLY A 101 12.14 -4.20 -11.71
N THR A 102 13.24 -4.94 -11.63
CA THR A 102 13.22 -6.40 -11.67
C THR A 102 13.39 -6.93 -10.25
N TYR A 103 12.48 -7.80 -9.85
CA TYR A 103 12.46 -8.47 -8.56
C TYR A 103 12.64 -9.97 -8.75
N THR A 104 13.23 -10.61 -7.75
CA THR A 104 13.24 -12.06 -7.62
C THR A 104 12.34 -12.41 -6.46
N LEU A 105 11.21 -13.04 -6.75
CA LEU A 105 10.15 -13.36 -5.79
C LEU A 105 9.93 -14.86 -5.79
N ALA A 106 9.52 -15.43 -4.66
CA ALA A 106 9.16 -16.84 -4.57
C ALA A 106 7.70 -16.99 -4.13
N PRO A 107 6.95 -18.00 -4.62
CA PRO A 107 5.60 -18.29 -4.14
C PRO A 107 5.51 -18.63 -2.64
N SER A 108 6.64 -19.02 -2.04
CA SER A 108 6.86 -19.21 -0.60
C SER A 108 6.81 -17.91 0.21
N MET A 109 6.95 -16.75 -0.45
CA MET A 109 6.84 -15.46 0.22
C MET A 109 5.39 -15.14 0.57
N THR A 110 5.21 -14.51 1.72
CA THR A 110 3.94 -13.91 2.13
C THR A 110 3.63 -12.66 1.31
N LEU A 111 2.36 -12.28 1.27
CA LEU A 111 1.93 -11.07 0.56
C LEU A 111 2.62 -9.82 1.12
N ARG A 112 2.85 -9.79 2.44
CA ARG A 112 3.58 -8.74 3.14
C ARG A 112 5.04 -8.65 2.67
N GLU A 113 5.75 -9.77 2.63
CA GLU A 113 7.15 -9.82 2.18
C GLU A 113 7.30 -9.40 0.72
N VAL A 114 6.38 -9.84 -0.14
CA VAL A 114 6.34 -9.40 -1.55
C VAL A 114 6.16 -7.89 -1.61
N ALA A 115 5.15 -7.34 -0.91
CA ALA A 115 4.90 -5.90 -0.91
C ALA A 115 6.09 -5.10 -0.35
N GLU A 116 6.69 -5.52 0.76
CA GLU A 116 7.87 -4.88 1.34
C GLU A 116 9.08 -4.92 0.39
N THR A 117 9.32 -6.08 -0.23
CA THR A 117 10.40 -6.24 -1.22
C THR A 117 10.25 -5.25 -2.38
N MET A 118 9.02 -5.01 -2.83
CA MET A 118 8.71 -4.10 -3.92
C MET A 118 8.74 -2.62 -3.54
N THR A 119 8.69 -2.27 -2.25
CA THR A 119 8.84 -0.88 -1.78
C THR A 119 10.30 -0.43 -1.69
N ARG A 120 11.23 -1.40 -1.67
CA ARG A 120 12.66 -1.12 -1.62
C ARG A 120 13.18 -1.12 -3.07
N PRO A 121 13.75 0.00 -3.56
CA PRO A 121 14.37 0.00 -4.87
C PRO A 121 15.55 -0.98 -4.86
N GLN A 122 15.41 -2.14 -5.51
CA GLN A 122 16.52 -3.04 -5.71
C GLN A 122 17.46 -2.41 -6.75
N ALA A 123 18.58 -1.87 -6.28
CA ALA A 123 19.78 -1.76 -7.11
C ALA A 123 20.21 -3.20 -7.44
N ALA A 124 19.76 -3.74 -8.58
CA ALA A 124 20.13 -5.05 -9.12
C ALA A 124 20.42 -6.10 -8.02
N ALA A 125 19.37 -6.68 -7.43
CA ALA A 125 19.52 -7.52 -6.25
C ALA A 125 20.56 -8.63 -6.40
N VAL A 126 21.60 -8.51 -5.58
CA VAL A 126 22.28 -9.66 -5.01
C VAL A 126 21.23 -10.50 -4.30
N SER A 127 21.16 -11.78 -4.67
CA SER A 127 20.33 -12.80 -4.05
C SER A 127 20.58 -12.86 -2.55
N VAL A 128 19.73 -12.20 -1.75
CA VAL A 128 19.67 -12.50 -0.32
C VAL A 128 18.74 -13.69 -0.17
N THR A 129 19.31 -14.88 -0.35
CA THR A 129 18.71 -16.15 0.07
C THR A 129 18.67 -16.15 1.60
N ILE A 130 17.69 -15.50 2.22
CA ILE A 130 17.43 -15.75 3.64
C ILE A 130 16.74 -17.10 3.71
N ARG A 131 17.54 -18.15 3.94
CA ARG A 131 17.01 -19.44 4.40
C ARG A 131 16.50 -19.24 5.82
N GLU A 132 15.20 -19.06 5.96
CA GLU A 132 14.52 -19.06 7.26
C GLU A 132 14.49 -20.49 7.82
N GLY A 133 15.65 -20.86 8.36
CA GLY A 133 15.90 -21.99 9.25
C GLY A 133 16.96 -21.63 10.30
N TRP A 134 17.29 -20.35 10.43
CA TRP A 134 18.19 -19.87 11.47
C TRP A 134 17.42 -19.78 12.77
N ARG A 135 17.55 -20.83 13.59
CA ARG A 135 17.29 -20.76 15.04
C ARG A 135 18.02 -19.53 15.59
N LEU A 136 17.32 -18.68 16.33
CA LEU A 136 17.84 -17.51 17.08
C LEU A 136 18.85 -17.88 18.20
N GLU A 137 19.46 -19.07 18.19
CA GLU A 137 20.13 -19.64 19.36
C GLU A 137 21.67 -19.56 19.36
N GLN A 138 22.34 -18.79 18.50
CA GLN A 138 23.82 -18.70 18.52
C GLN A 138 24.40 -17.29 18.34
N ALA A 139 23.72 -16.25 18.85
CA ALA A 139 24.31 -14.90 18.95
C ALA A 139 24.87 -14.58 20.35
N ALA A 140 25.20 -15.58 21.17
CA ALA A 140 25.65 -15.36 22.55
C ALA A 140 26.87 -16.19 22.95
N ASP A 141 27.74 -16.58 22.01
CA ASP A 141 29.02 -17.18 22.38
C ASP A 141 30.09 -16.83 21.35
N TYR A 142 30.58 -15.59 21.39
CA TYR A 142 31.94 -15.20 21.02
C TYR A 142 32.16 -13.71 21.38
N LEU A 143 32.17 -13.43 22.68
CA LEU A 143 32.97 -12.36 23.28
C LEU A 143 33.59 -12.90 24.58
#